data_AF-A0A2P2GJZ8-F1
#
_entry.id   AF-A0A2P2GJZ8-F1
#
_cell.length_a   1.000
_cell.length_b   1.000
_cell.length_c   1.000
_cell.angle_alpha   90.00
_cell.angle_beta   90.00
_cell.angle_gamma   90.00
#
_symmetry.space_group_name_H-M   'P 1'
#
loop_
_entity.id
_entity.type
_entity.pdbx_description
1 polymer ?
#
loop_
_entity_poly.entity_id
_entity_poly.type
_entity_poly.pdbx_seq_one_letter_code
_entity_poly.pdbx_strand_id
1 'polypeptide(L)' 'MTPEHAPETYVGLAADDAERIARHRGWRVVRSLPPGSIVTMEYLAGRINFEVEDGVVTRVWLG' A
#
# COMPACT_ATOMS: atom_id res chain seq x y z
N MET A 1 -14.00 -7.21 -9.75
CA MET A 1 -14.13 -7.76 -8.38
C MET A 1 -13.02 -7.09 -7.58
N THR A 2 -13.34 -5.99 -6.90
CA THR A 2 -12.39 -5.28 -6.03
C THR A 2 -12.10 -6.16 -4.83
N PRO A 3 -10.85 -6.21 -4.33
CA PRO A 3 -10.57 -6.92 -3.10
C PRO A 3 -11.46 -6.30 -2.01
N GLU A 4 -12.24 -7.14 -1.36
CA GLU A 4 -13.19 -6.85 -0.27
C GLU A 4 -12.58 -6.20 0.99
N HIS A 5 -11.34 -5.75 0.92
CA HIS A 5 -10.59 -5.18 2.02
C HIS A 5 -10.31 -3.70 1.76
N ALA A 6 -10.90 -2.84 2.59
CA ALA A 6 -10.64 -1.41 2.55
C ALA A 6 -9.12 -1.14 2.65
N PRO A 7 -8.54 -0.29 1.80
CA PRO A 7 -7.11 0.06 1.85
C PRO A 7 -6.68 0.65 3.19
N GLU A 8 -7.61 1.23 3.94
CA GLU A 8 -7.38 1.80 5.27
C GLU A 8 -6.95 0.73 6.30
N THR A 9 -7.22 -0.56 6.04
CA THR A 9 -6.87 -1.67 6.94
C THR A 9 -5.36 -1.90 7.12
N TYR A 10 -4.51 -1.26 6.31
CA TYR A 10 -3.05 -1.37 6.47
C TYR A 10 -2.45 -0.20 7.28
N VAL A 11 -3.18 0.87 7.54
CA VAL A 11 -2.66 2.01 8.30
C VAL A 11 -2.37 1.58 9.74
N GLY A 12 -1.21 1.99 10.26
CA GLY A 12 -0.71 1.62 11.59
C GLY A 12 0.02 0.28 11.65
N LEU A 13 0.03 -0.50 10.57
CA LEU A 13 0.84 -1.72 10.50
C LEU A 13 2.30 -1.40 10.22
N ALA A 14 3.20 -2.27 10.70
CA ALA A 14 4.58 -2.30 10.21
C ALA A 14 4.59 -2.56 8.70
N ALA A 15 5.48 -1.88 7.97
CA ALA A 15 5.55 -1.95 6.52
C ALA A 15 5.72 -3.38 5.99
N ASP A 16 6.55 -4.19 6.64
CA ASP A 16 6.78 -5.59 6.26
C ASP A 16 5.52 -6.45 6.42
N ASP A 17 4.78 -6.25 7.51
CA ASP A 17 3.50 -6.94 7.74
C ASP A 17 2.44 -6.52 6.73
N ALA A 18 2.35 -5.22 6.46
CA ALA A 18 1.43 -4.68 5.47
C ALA A 18 1.72 -5.26 4.07
N GLU A 19 2.99 -5.34 3.66
CA GLU A 19 3.39 -5.94 2.38
C GLU A 19 2.98 -7.42 2.30
N ARG A 20 3.28 -8.18 3.35
CA ARG A 20 2.94 -9.61 3.42
C ARG A 20 1.43 -9.83 3.31
N ILE A 21 0.63 -9.08 4.06
CA ILE A 21 -0.84 -9.16 4.03
C ILE A 21 -1.35 -8.76 2.65
N ALA A 22 -0.81 -7.69 2.05
CA ALA A 22 -1.22 -7.23 0.74
C ALA A 22 -0.96 -8.28 -0.35
N ARG A 23 0.23 -8.89 -0.36
CA ARG A 23 0.57 -9.99 -1.28
C ARG A 23 -0.38 -11.18 -1.09
N HIS A 24 -0.68 -11.55 0.15
CA HIS A 24 -1.63 -12.64 0.44
C HIS A 24 -3.05 -12.32 -0.07
N ARG A 25 -3.47 -11.05 0.00
CA ARG A 25 -4.75 -10.55 -0.55
C ARG A 25 -4.74 -10.34 -2.07
N GLY A 26 -3.67 -10.74 -2.76
CA GLY A 26 -3.60 -10.74 -4.22
C GLY A 26 -3.10 -9.43 -4.85
N TRP A 27 -2.59 -8.48 -4.05
CA TRP A 27 -1.89 -7.33 -4.61
C TRP A 27 -0.61 -7.78 -5.31
N ARG A 28 -0.56 -7.57 -6.63
CA ARG A 28 0.55 -8.01 -7.47
C ARG A 28 1.75 -7.08 -7.33
N VAL A 29 1.49 -5.80 -7.15
CA VAL A 29 2.51 -4.78 -6.94
C VAL A 29 2.23 -4.07 -5.63
N VAL A 30 3.20 -4.12 -4.71
CA VAL A 30 3.18 -3.38 -3.44
C VAL A 30 4.38 -2.45 -3.48
N ARG A 31 4.16 -1.16 -3.24
CA ARG A 31 5.21 -0.15 -3.24
C ARG A 31 5.14 0.65 -1.94
N SER A 32 6.28 0.77 -1.26
CA SER A 32 6.43 1.63 -0.08
C SER A 32 7.17 2.90 -0.47
N LEU A 33 6.70 4.04 0.04
CA LEU A 33 7.19 5.38 -0.27
C LEU A 33 7.38 6.17 1.03
N PRO A 34 8.41 7.02 1.13
CA PRO A 34 8.52 7.94 2.26
C PRO A 34 7.45 9.04 2.20
N PRO A 35 7.17 9.73 3.33
CA PRO A 35 6.16 10.78 3.39
C PRO A 35 6.40 11.90 2.39
N GLY A 36 5.32 12.34 1.73
CA GLY A 36 5.39 13.46 0.78
C GLY A 36 6.06 13.14 -0.56
N SER A 37 6.30 11.85 -0.86
CA SER A 37 6.81 11.43 -2.17
C SER A 37 5.91 11.89 -3.31
N ILE A 38 6.46 12.67 -4.23
CA ILE A 38 5.78 13.03 -5.48
C ILE A 38 6.02 11.90 -6.49
N VAL A 39 4.98 11.12 -6.77
CA VAL A 39 5.02 10.03 -7.75
C VAL A 39 4.10 10.34 -8.92
N THR A 40 4.48 9.92 -10.12
CA THR A 40 3.61 9.98 -11.29
C THR A 40 2.43 9.03 -11.11
N MET A 41 1.24 9.53 -11.37
CA MET A 41 -0.04 8.82 -11.22
C MET A 41 -0.33 7.85 -12.37
N GLU A 42 0.69 7.16 -12.90
CA GLU A 42 0.49 6.16 -13.94
C GLU A 42 -0.28 4.98 -13.33
N TYR A 43 -1.51 4.75 -13.79
CA TYR A 43 -2.35 3.68 -13.25
C TYR A 43 -1.81 2.30 -13.66
N LEU A 44 -1.57 1.43 -12.67
CA LEU A 44 -1.15 0.06 -12.84
C LEU A 44 -2.08 -0.87 -12.05
N ALA A 45 -2.97 -1.54 -12.79
CA ALA A 45 -3.98 -2.40 -12.19
C ALA A 45 -3.38 -3.45 -11.24
N GLY A 46 -3.86 -3.48 -10.00
CA GLY A 46 -3.37 -4.39 -8.96
C GLY A 46 -2.14 -3.86 -8.21
N ARG A 47 -1.86 -2.56 -8.29
CA ARG A 47 -0.90 -1.87 -7.44
C ARG A 47 -1.56 -1.23 -6.22
N ILE A 48 -0.91 -1.41 -5.08
CA ILE A 48 -1.17 -0.65 -3.85
C ILE A 48 0.11 0.07 -3.45
N ASN A 49 -0.05 1.30 -2.97
CA ASN A 49 1.04 2.12 -2.46
C ASN A 49 0.84 2.38 -0.97
N PHE A 50 1.93 2.31 -0.22
CA PHE A 50 2.01 2.67 1.19
C PHE A 50 2.91 3.89 1.34
N GLU A 51 2.43 4.91 2.03
CA GLU A 51 3.31 5.89 2.66
C GLU A 51 3.75 5.31 4.00
N VAL A 52 5.05 5.31 4.25
CA VAL A 52 5.67 4.68 5.42
C VAL A 52 6.52 5.72 6.13
N GLU A 53 6.21 5.96 7.40
CA GLU A 53 6.96 6.83 8.31
C GLU A 53 7.41 5.98 9.51
N ASP A 54 8.69 6.05 9.87
CA ASP A 54 9.27 5.26 10.97
C ASP A 54 8.96 3.75 10.90
N GLY A 55 8.90 3.20 9.69
CA GLY A 55 8.59 1.79 9.43
C GLY A 55 7.10 1.43 9.57
N VAL A 56 6.22 2.40 9.82
CA VAL A 56 4.77 2.23 9.98
C VAL A 56 4.03 2.85 8.79
N VAL A 57 3.00 2.16 8.30
CA VAL A 57 2.15 2.69 7.23
C VAL A 57 1.27 3.82 7.77
N THR A 58 1.39 5.01 7.20
CA THR A 58 0.60 6.20 7.60
C THR A 58 -0.50 6.53 6.61
N ARG A 59 -0.36 6.14 5.34
CA ARG A 59 -1.34 6.36 4.29
C ARG A 59 -1.30 5.24 3.25
N VAL A 60 -2.45 4.94 2.65
CA VAL A 60 -2.60 3.90 1.64
C VAL A 60 -3.42 4.41 0.46
N TRP A 61 -2.99 4.14 -0.76
CA TRP A 61 -3.79 4.43 -1.95
C TRP A 61 -3.55 3.40 -3.04
N LEU A 62 -4.59 3.20 -3.85
CA LEU A 62 -4.51 2.40 -5.05
C LEU A 62 -3.79 3.20 -6.12
N GLY A 63 -3.02 2.50 -6.95
CA GLY A 63 -2.38 3.12 -8.10
C GLY A 63 -2.49 2.26 -9.32
#